data_AF-A0A0Q5JKB6-F1
#
_entry.id   AF-A0A0Q5JKB6-F1
#
_cell.length_a   1.000
_cell.length_b   1.000
_cell.length_c   1.000
_cell.angle_alpha   90.00
_cell.angle_beta   90.00
_cell.angle_gamma   90.00
#
_symmetry.space_group_name_H-M   'P 1'
#
loop_
_entity.id
_entity.type
_entity.pdbx_description
1 polymer ?
#
loop_
_entity_poly.entity_id
_entity_poly.type
_entity_poly.pdbx_seq_one_letter_code
_entity_poly.pdbx_strand_id
1 'polypeptide(L)'
;MTGCGAPPWAQGAGEPSAPSAAPTASVAPQPVPNDLSSGFTQRTLTAGAVTAQVDYWSTLSMDRWTSTELKPVNLSMVTTVTPDDGQKVYLQRATMTAVPGNSSESLSPLTPQVDQADAPGYLVLSPYSYSQTFTVGEVPPDATFVTLRFTFEYLVQTTPTSDEFAKQTASDSLTVAIAGGGAVSGG
;
A
#
# COMPACT_ATOMS: atom_id res chain seq x y z
N MET A 1 51.46 -29.26 -60.52
CA MET A 1 50.51 -28.98 -59.43
C MET A 1 50.37 -27.47 -59.31
N THR A 2 49.12 -27.04 -59.30
CA THR A 2 48.55 -25.70 -59.37
C THR A 2 48.92 -24.80 -58.19
N GLY A 3 48.97 -23.48 -58.40
CA GLY A 3 49.05 -22.49 -57.32
C GLY A 3 48.95 -21.05 -57.85
N CYS A 4 47.73 -20.56 -57.98
CA CYS A 4 47.33 -19.28 -58.60
C CYS A 4 47.89 -18.04 -57.88
N GLY A 5 48.29 -17.04 -58.67
CA GLY A 5 48.58 -15.68 -58.20
C GLY A 5 47.30 -14.93 -57.80
N ALA A 6 47.42 -14.05 -56.81
CA ALA A 6 46.31 -13.25 -56.30
C ALA A 6 45.76 -12.29 -57.37
N PRO A 7 44.44 -12.11 -57.46
CA PRO A 7 43.82 -11.29 -58.50
C PRO A 7 43.89 -9.78 -58.18
N PRO A 8 43.89 -8.92 -59.21
CA PRO A 8 44.21 -7.48 -59.11
C PRO A 8 43.09 -6.60 -58.54
N TRP A 9 42.03 -7.19 -57.96
CA TRP A 9 40.95 -6.46 -57.28
C TRP A 9 41.11 -6.44 -55.75
N ALA A 10 42.23 -6.93 -55.21
CA ALA A 10 42.55 -6.88 -53.78
C ALA A 10 42.84 -5.46 -53.24
N GLN A 11 42.64 -4.42 -54.05
CA GLN A 11 42.67 -3.02 -53.66
C GLN A 11 41.29 -2.59 -53.16
N GLY A 12 40.94 -3.07 -51.98
CA GLY A 12 39.74 -2.69 -51.27
C GLY A 12 39.95 -2.99 -49.80
N ALA A 13 40.90 -2.28 -49.17
CA ALA A 13 41.03 -2.25 -47.72
C ALA A 13 39.74 -1.63 -47.16
N GLY A 14 38.75 -2.48 -46.88
CA GLY A 14 37.64 -2.12 -46.02
C GLY A 14 38.17 -2.00 -44.60
N GLU A 15 38.18 -0.78 -44.06
CA GLU A 15 38.36 -0.53 -42.63
C GLU A 15 37.40 -1.42 -41.83
N PRO A 16 37.86 -2.02 -40.71
CA PRO A 16 36.94 -2.67 -39.78
C PRO A 16 36.00 -1.59 -39.26
N SER A 17 34.74 -1.64 -39.67
CA SER A 17 33.69 -0.82 -39.07
C SER A 17 33.63 -1.16 -37.59
N ALA A 18 33.84 -0.15 -36.74
CA ALA A 18 33.73 -0.27 -35.30
C ALA A 18 32.38 -0.92 -34.90
N PRO A 19 32.33 -1.77 -33.87
CA PRO A 19 31.08 -2.35 -33.42
C PRO A 19 30.12 -1.21 -33.01
N SER A 20 29.00 -1.11 -33.70
CA SER A 20 27.90 -0.20 -33.35
C SER A 20 27.41 -0.56 -31.96
N ALA A 21 27.46 0.39 -31.03
CA ALA A 21 26.95 0.22 -29.68
C ALA A 21 25.44 -0.13 -29.76
N ALA A 22 25.08 -1.32 -29.29
CA ALA A 22 23.67 -1.71 -29.20
C ALA A 22 22.94 -0.74 -28.27
N PRO A 23 21.73 -0.27 -28.61
CA PRO A 23 20.95 0.57 -27.72
C PRO A 23 20.69 -0.21 -26.43
N THR A 24 21.11 0.35 -25.30
CA THR A 24 20.74 -0.18 -23.99
C THR A 24 19.22 -0.09 -23.89
N ALA A 25 18.55 -1.24 -23.81
CA ALA A 25 17.11 -1.27 -23.61
C ALA A 25 16.80 -0.57 -22.27
N SER A 26 16.11 0.57 -22.34
CA SER A 26 15.57 1.22 -21.15
C SER A 26 14.59 0.27 -20.50
N VAL A 27 14.89 -0.18 -19.28
CA VAL A 27 13.97 -0.99 -18.47
C VAL A 27 12.69 -0.17 -18.28
N ALA A 28 11.55 -0.74 -18.68
CA ALA A 28 10.27 -0.12 -18.43
C ALA A 28 10.04 0.02 -16.91
N PRO A 29 9.49 1.14 -16.43
CA PRO A 29 9.18 1.31 -15.01
C PRO A 29 8.34 0.14 -14.52
N GLN A 30 8.72 -0.45 -13.38
CA GLN A 30 7.89 -1.49 -12.78
C GLN A 30 6.57 -0.87 -12.31
N PRO A 31 5.42 -1.54 -12.52
CA PRO A 31 4.14 -1.03 -12.08
C PRO A 31 4.14 -0.89 -10.56
N VAL A 32 3.76 0.30 -10.08
CA VAL A 32 3.58 0.56 -8.65
C VAL A 32 2.42 -0.31 -8.14
N PRO A 33 2.61 -1.07 -7.04
CA PRO A 33 1.51 -1.82 -6.42
C PRO A 33 0.36 -0.88 -6.03
N ASN A 34 -0.86 -1.25 -6.36
CA ASN A 34 -2.05 -0.47 -6.01
C ASN A 34 -3.16 -1.39 -5.50
N ASP A 35 -3.25 -1.51 -4.18
CA ASP A 35 -4.26 -2.31 -3.49
C ASP A 35 -5.69 -1.78 -3.71
N LEU A 36 -5.86 -0.49 -4.05
CA LEU A 36 -7.16 0.12 -4.35
C LEU A 36 -7.40 0.30 -5.86
N SER A 37 -6.65 -0.41 -6.71
CA SER A 37 -6.79 -0.30 -8.18
C SER A 37 -8.20 -0.58 -8.69
N SER A 38 -8.94 -1.50 -8.06
CA SER A 38 -10.37 -1.77 -8.32
C SER A 38 -11.34 -0.86 -7.55
N GLY A 39 -10.84 0.13 -6.81
CA GLY A 39 -11.60 1.01 -5.93
C GLY A 39 -11.87 0.44 -4.53
N PHE A 40 -11.65 -0.86 -4.33
CA PHE A 40 -11.96 -1.59 -3.11
C PHE A 40 -10.94 -2.72 -2.89
N THR A 41 -10.63 -3.01 -1.63
CA THR A 41 -9.92 -4.23 -1.21
C THR A 41 -10.43 -4.72 0.14
N GLN A 42 -10.43 -6.04 0.33
CA GLN A 42 -10.84 -6.68 1.57
C GLN A 42 -9.64 -7.43 2.17
N ARG A 43 -9.50 -7.35 3.49
CA ARG A 43 -8.45 -8.00 4.26
C ARG A 43 -9.05 -8.78 5.42
N THR A 44 -8.39 -9.88 5.76
CA THR A 44 -8.68 -10.63 6.99
C THR A 44 -7.46 -10.52 7.89
N LEU A 45 -7.64 -9.96 9.08
CA LEU A 45 -6.59 -9.76 10.07
C LEU A 45 -6.87 -10.64 11.28
N THR A 46 -5.84 -11.31 11.80
CA THR A 46 -5.96 -12.14 13.00
C THR A 46 -5.05 -11.58 14.08
N ALA A 47 -5.59 -11.39 15.28
CA ALA A 47 -4.85 -11.04 16.47
C ALA A 47 -5.38 -11.89 17.61
N GLY A 48 -4.60 -12.83 18.13
CA GLY A 48 -5.06 -13.72 19.20
C GLY A 48 -6.36 -14.45 18.84
N ALA A 49 -7.40 -14.24 19.65
CA ALA A 49 -8.72 -14.84 19.47
C ALA A 49 -9.62 -14.09 18.47
N VAL A 50 -9.25 -12.86 18.08
CA VAL A 50 -10.05 -12.02 17.19
C VAL A 50 -9.64 -12.21 15.75
N THR A 51 -10.63 -12.44 14.88
CA THR A 51 -10.48 -12.27 13.44
C THR A 51 -11.32 -11.08 12.99
N ALA A 52 -10.68 -10.12 12.34
CA ALA A 52 -11.30 -8.93 11.79
C ALA A 52 -11.36 -9.03 10.26
N GLN A 53 -12.54 -8.76 9.70
CA GLN A 53 -12.74 -8.56 8.28
C GLN A 53 -12.80 -7.06 8.05
N VAL A 54 -11.85 -6.55 7.27
CA VAL A 54 -11.69 -5.11 7.03
C VAL A 54 -11.82 -4.84 5.54
N ASP A 55 -12.76 -3.98 5.21
CA ASP A 55 -13.03 -3.50 3.87
C ASP A 55 -12.48 -2.08 3.75
N TYR A 56 -11.65 -1.85 2.74
CA TYR A 56 -11.08 -0.54 2.45
C TYR A 56 -11.49 -0.07 1.06
N TRP A 57 -11.87 1.20 0.94
CA TRP A 57 -12.18 1.81 -0.36
C TRP A 57 -11.90 3.31 -0.36
N SER A 58 -11.75 3.86 -1.56
CA SER A 58 -11.68 5.31 -1.76
C SER A 58 -12.90 5.76 -2.56
N THR A 59 -13.53 6.85 -2.11
CA THR A 59 -14.57 7.54 -2.90
C THR A 59 -13.96 8.43 -3.99
N LEU A 60 -12.67 8.76 -3.87
CA LEU A 60 -11.89 9.43 -4.89
C LEU A 60 -11.33 8.40 -5.87
N SER A 61 -11.53 8.61 -7.18
CA SER A 61 -11.02 7.72 -8.21
C SER A 61 -9.48 7.73 -8.25
N MET A 62 -8.86 6.60 -8.59
CA MET A 62 -7.40 6.45 -8.54
C MET A 62 -6.65 7.42 -9.47
N ASP A 63 -7.26 7.91 -10.55
CA ASP A 63 -6.69 8.94 -11.43
C ASP A 63 -6.67 10.34 -10.80
N ARG A 64 -7.44 10.53 -9.72
CA ARG A 64 -7.50 11.77 -8.93
C ARG A 64 -6.66 11.70 -7.66
N TRP A 65 -6.02 10.57 -7.36
CA TRP A 65 -5.07 10.44 -6.26
C TRP A 65 -3.75 11.13 -6.57
N THR A 66 -3.74 12.45 -6.71
CA THR A 66 -2.53 13.23 -7.02
C THR A 66 -1.81 13.67 -5.75
N SER A 67 -0.65 14.33 -5.91
CA SER A 67 0.17 14.82 -4.80
C SER A 67 -0.54 15.89 -3.96
N THR A 68 -1.35 16.75 -4.58
CA THR A 68 -2.00 17.91 -3.95
C THR A 68 -3.43 17.65 -3.48
N GLU A 69 -4.07 16.58 -3.93
CA GLU A 69 -5.46 16.29 -3.58
C GLU A 69 -5.58 15.63 -2.20
N LEU A 70 -6.67 15.89 -1.48
CA LEU A 70 -6.99 15.15 -0.26
C LEU A 70 -7.60 13.80 -0.64
N LYS A 71 -7.00 12.71 -0.16
CA LYS A 71 -7.34 11.35 -0.59
C LYS A 71 -8.09 10.61 0.53
N PRO A 72 -9.42 10.49 0.46
CA PRO A 72 -10.21 9.80 1.48
C PRO A 72 -10.04 8.28 1.38
N VAL A 73 -9.77 7.65 2.51
CA VAL A 73 -9.69 6.20 2.69
C VAL A 73 -10.76 5.81 3.68
N ASN A 74 -11.80 5.19 3.17
CA ASN A 74 -12.90 4.68 3.94
C ASN A 74 -12.60 3.25 4.36
N LEU A 75 -13.07 2.91 5.55
CA LEU A 75 -12.90 1.62 6.17
C LEU A 75 -14.23 1.16 6.78
N SER A 76 -14.52 -0.12 6.64
CA SER A 76 -15.53 -0.83 7.42
C SER A 76 -14.89 -2.07 8.03
N MET A 77 -15.23 -2.38 9.27
CA MET A 77 -14.67 -3.53 9.99
C MET A 77 -15.71 -4.22 10.84
N VAL A 78 -15.74 -5.53 10.75
CA VAL A 78 -16.48 -6.42 11.66
C VAL A 78 -15.51 -7.48 12.19
N THR A 79 -15.76 -7.96 13.40
CA THR A 79 -14.94 -8.99 14.03
C THR A 79 -15.75 -10.22 14.39
N THR A 80 -15.01 -11.32 14.54
CA THR A 80 -15.43 -12.58 15.14
C THR A 80 -14.43 -12.95 16.23
N VAL A 81 -14.83 -13.78 17.20
CA VAL A 81 -13.97 -14.26 18.28
C VAL A 81 -14.00 -15.79 18.32
N THR A 82 -12.86 -16.42 18.66
CA THR A 82 -12.77 -17.89 18.80
C THR A 82 -11.96 -18.26 20.05
N PRO A 83 -12.51 -19.10 20.96
CA PRO A 83 -13.88 -19.62 20.97
C PRO A 83 -14.92 -18.51 21.15
N ASP A 84 -16.14 -18.74 20.64
CA ASP A 84 -17.28 -17.83 20.84
C ASP A 84 -18.11 -18.30 22.04
N ASP A 85 -17.59 -18.02 23.24
CA ASP A 85 -18.27 -18.36 24.50
C ASP A 85 -19.19 -17.23 24.99
N GLY A 86 -19.42 -16.19 24.17
CA GLY A 86 -20.21 -15.00 24.52
C GLY A 86 -19.38 -13.82 25.05
N GLN A 87 -18.04 -13.85 24.91
CA GLN A 87 -17.20 -12.68 25.11
C GLN A 87 -17.44 -11.61 24.05
N LYS A 88 -17.47 -10.33 24.47
CA LYS A 88 -17.53 -9.19 23.55
C LYS A 88 -16.13 -8.77 23.10
N VAL A 89 -16.08 -8.18 21.90
CA VAL A 89 -14.87 -7.60 21.31
C VAL A 89 -15.11 -6.11 21.08
N TYR A 90 -14.25 -5.29 21.65
CA TYR A 90 -14.29 -3.83 21.52
C TYR A 90 -13.06 -3.33 20.77
N LEU A 91 -13.25 -2.38 19.86
CA LEU A 91 -12.17 -1.60 19.26
C LEU A 91 -11.90 -0.39 20.16
N GLN A 92 -10.71 -0.35 20.76
CA GLN A 92 -10.29 0.78 21.58
C GLN A 92 -9.70 1.90 20.72
N ARG A 93 -8.90 1.54 19.71
CA ARG A 93 -8.18 2.49 18.87
C ARG A 93 -7.97 1.97 17.46
N ALA A 94 -8.20 2.83 16.48
CA ALA A 94 -7.75 2.66 15.09
C ALA A 94 -6.79 3.80 14.73
N THR A 95 -5.60 3.46 14.25
CA THR A 95 -4.59 4.42 13.82
C THR A 95 -4.25 4.20 12.36
N MET A 96 -4.19 5.28 11.58
CA MET A 96 -3.66 5.28 10.21
C MET A 96 -2.46 6.21 10.12
N THR A 97 -1.33 5.71 9.61
CA THR A 97 -0.17 6.53 9.25
C THR A 97 0.12 6.36 7.76
N ALA A 98 0.16 7.48 7.04
CA ALA A 98 0.50 7.50 5.63
C ALA A 98 2.01 7.78 5.46
N VAL A 99 2.69 6.91 4.72
CA VAL A 99 4.12 7.03 4.41
C VAL A 99 4.27 7.13 2.90
N PRO A 100 4.47 8.33 2.34
CA PRO A 100 4.74 8.50 0.92
C PRO A 100 6.07 7.84 0.55
N GLY A 101 6.20 7.43 -0.71
CA GLY A 101 7.43 6.83 -1.21
C GLY A 101 7.56 6.95 -2.71
N ASN A 102 8.76 6.68 -3.18
CA ASN A 102 9.10 6.59 -4.59
C ASN A 102 9.93 5.31 -4.84
N SER A 103 10.43 5.11 -6.06
CA SER A 103 11.21 3.91 -6.40
C SER A 103 12.51 3.75 -5.63
N SER A 104 13.03 4.83 -5.05
CA SER A 104 14.35 4.88 -4.42
C SER A 104 14.25 4.81 -2.90
N GLU A 105 13.23 5.42 -2.30
CA GLU A 105 13.12 5.53 -0.84
C GLU A 105 11.68 5.72 -0.34
N SER A 106 11.52 5.52 0.97
CA SER A 106 10.36 6.02 1.71
C SER A 106 10.63 7.45 2.17
N LEU A 107 9.63 8.32 2.00
CA LEU A 107 9.69 9.71 2.41
C LEU A 107 9.20 9.86 3.86
N SER A 108 9.24 11.10 4.36
CA SER A 108 8.78 11.41 5.71
C SER A 108 7.30 11.04 5.90
N PRO A 109 6.93 10.27 6.94
CA PRO A 109 5.54 9.97 7.26
C PRO A 109 4.72 11.23 7.54
N LEU A 110 3.45 11.21 7.13
CA LEU A 110 2.46 12.19 7.55
C LEU A 110 2.09 11.95 9.03
N THR A 111 1.52 12.97 9.67
CA THR A 111 1.01 12.86 11.04
C THR A 111 -0.03 11.73 11.13
N PRO A 112 0.09 10.80 12.10
CA PRO A 112 -0.89 9.75 12.29
C PRO A 112 -2.27 10.33 12.61
N GLN A 113 -3.30 9.71 12.03
CA GLN A 113 -4.68 9.94 12.41
C GLN A 113 -5.13 8.81 13.33
N VAL A 114 -5.77 9.19 14.43
CA VAL A 114 -6.19 8.27 15.48
C VAL A 114 -7.67 8.50 15.75
N ASP A 115 -8.47 7.45 15.63
CA ASP A 115 -9.77 7.38 16.28
C ASP A 115 -9.65 6.46 17.51
N GLN A 116 -10.17 6.94 18.63
CA GLN A 116 -10.07 6.27 19.91
C GLN A 116 -11.34 6.51 20.73
N ALA A 117 -11.81 5.46 21.38
CA ALA A 117 -12.88 5.52 22.36
C ALA A 117 -12.33 5.34 23.79
N ASP A 118 -13.08 5.87 24.75
CA ASP A 118 -12.92 5.54 26.16
C ASP A 118 -13.27 4.07 26.42
N ALA A 119 -12.83 3.52 27.56
CA ALA A 119 -13.05 2.11 27.90
C ALA A 119 -14.56 1.76 27.94
N PRO A 120 -14.97 0.58 27.43
CA PRO A 120 -14.14 -0.49 26.85
C PRO A 120 -13.83 -0.30 25.35
N GLY A 121 -14.39 0.70 24.68
CA GLY A 121 -14.25 0.96 23.24
C GLY A 121 -15.55 0.74 22.45
N TYR A 122 -15.47 0.79 21.13
CA TYR A 122 -16.60 0.53 20.22
C TYR A 122 -16.87 -0.97 20.11
N LEU A 123 -18.10 -1.45 20.28
CA LEU A 123 -18.44 -2.85 20.06
C LEU A 123 -18.33 -3.19 18.56
N VAL A 124 -17.44 -4.12 18.20
CA VAL A 124 -17.15 -4.50 16.81
C VAL A 124 -17.34 -5.98 16.53
N LEU A 125 -17.91 -6.72 17.48
CA LEU A 125 -18.32 -8.11 17.28
C LEU A 125 -19.61 -8.14 16.46
N SER A 126 -19.65 -9.00 15.43
CA SER A 126 -20.83 -9.20 14.60
C SER A 126 -22.12 -9.33 15.44
N PRO A 127 -23.22 -8.65 15.09
CA PRO A 127 -23.47 -7.91 13.84
C PRO A 127 -23.01 -6.44 13.86
N TYR A 128 -22.34 -5.98 14.92
CA TYR A 128 -21.90 -4.59 15.02
C TYR A 128 -20.59 -4.38 14.26
N SER A 129 -20.50 -3.26 13.55
CA SER A 129 -19.34 -2.90 12.73
C SER A 129 -18.82 -1.51 13.11
N TYR A 130 -17.53 -1.31 12.91
CA TYR A 130 -16.87 -0.02 12.94
C TYR A 130 -16.73 0.52 11.52
N SER A 131 -16.91 1.83 11.34
CA SER A 131 -16.68 2.49 10.05
C SER A 131 -16.04 3.85 10.27
N GLN A 132 -15.04 4.17 9.45
CA GLN A 132 -14.29 5.42 9.58
C GLN A 132 -13.74 5.86 8.23
N THR A 133 -13.60 7.17 8.04
CA THR A 133 -12.84 7.76 6.93
C THR A 133 -11.57 8.40 7.49
N PHE A 134 -10.42 7.96 7.00
CA PHE A 134 -9.13 8.64 7.19
C PHE A 134 -8.80 9.42 5.93
N THR A 135 -8.09 10.55 6.04
CA THR A 135 -7.75 11.38 4.87
C THR A 135 -6.25 11.50 4.71
N VAL A 136 -5.70 10.96 3.64
CA VAL A 136 -4.28 11.18 3.32
C VAL A 136 -4.16 12.59 2.75
N GLY A 137 -3.34 13.40 3.40
CA GLY A 137 -3.08 14.78 2.99
C GLY A 137 -2.23 14.89 1.72
N GLU A 138 -1.72 16.09 1.49
CA GLU A 138 -0.73 16.32 0.43
C GLU A 138 0.52 15.49 0.68
N VAL A 139 1.12 14.99 -0.40
CA VAL A 139 2.37 14.25 -0.38
C VAL A 139 3.40 14.96 -1.24
N PRO A 140 4.71 14.76 -1.01
CA PRO A 140 5.75 15.35 -1.83
C PRO A 140 5.54 15.05 -3.34
N PRO A 141 5.86 16.00 -4.24
CA PRO A 141 5.58 15.85 -5.68
C PRO A 141 6.34 14.70 -6.35
N ASP A 142 7.46 14.27 -5.77
CA ASP A 142 8.25 13.13 -6.21
C ASP A 142 7.71 11.78 -5.71
N ALA A 143 6.71 11.78 -4.81
CA ALA A 143 6.07 10.55 -4.35
C ALA A 143 5.30 9.89 -5.51
N THR A 144 5.56 8.61 -5.74
CA THR A 144 4.86 7.79 -6.75
C THR A 144 3.83 6.87 -6.11
N PHE A 145 3.90 6.66 -4.79
CA PHE A 145 2.92 5.91 -4.01
C PHE A 145 2.84 6.43 -2.58
N VAL A 146 1.82 5.95 -1.87
CA VAL A 146 1.71 6.06 -0.42
C VAL A 146 1.44 4.68 0.17
N THR A 147 2.16 4.35 1.23
CA THR A 147 1.88 3.19 2.07
C THR A 147 1.06 3.62 3.28
N LEU A 148 -0.16 3.09 3.38
CA LEU A 148 -1.08 3.32 4.49
C LEU A 148 -0.89 2.20 5.51
N ARG A 149 -0.42 2.56 6.70
CA ARG A 149 -0.20 1.62 7.80
C ARG A 149 -1.31 1.77 8.80
N PHE A 150 -2.09 0.71 8.97
CA PHE A 150 -3.18 0.64 9.93
C PHE A 150 -2.76 -0.17 11.15
N THR A 151 -3.19 0.28 12.33
CA THR A 151 -3.09 -0.46 13.58
C THR A 151 -4.43 -0.43 14.28
N PHE A 152 -4.96 -1.61 14.63
CA PHE A 152 -6.20 -1.78 15.37
C PHE A 152 -5.90 -2.40 16.72
N GLU A 153 -6.34 -1.73 17.79
CA GLU A 153 -6.20 -2.20 19.16
C GLU A 153 -7.56 -2.62 19.70
N TYR A 154 -7.72 -3.92 19.97
CA TYR A 154 -8.94 -4.51 20.49
C TYR A 154 -8.81 -4.83 21.98
N LEU A 155 -9.93 -4.77 22.67
CA LEU A 155 -10.14 -5.31 24.01
C LEU A 155 -11.17 -6.44 23.93
N VAL A 156 -10.76 -7.64 24.31
CA VAL A 156 -11.63 -8.82 24.36
C VAL A 156 -11.94 -9.14 25.80
N GLN A 157 -13.21 -9.34 26.16
CA GLN A 157 -13.56 -9.79 27.51
C GLN A 157 -12.89 -11.14 27.80
N THR A 158 -12.25 -11.28 28.97
CA THR A 158 -11.58 -12.54 29.35
C THR A 158 -12.57 -13.68 29.62
N THR A 159 -13.77 -13.33 30.06
CA THR A 159 -14.94 -14.21 30.21
C THR A 159 -16.21 -13.42 29.90
N PRO A 160 -17.32 -14.09 29.53
CA PRO A 160 -18.58 -13.40 29.24
C PRO A 160 -19.00 -12.50 30.41
N THR A 161 -19.43 -11.27 30.11
CA THR A 161 -19.86 -10.25 31.09
C THR A 161 -18.77 -9.66 31.99
N SER A 162 -17.51 -10.08 31.84
CA SER A 162 -16.37 -9.56 32.63
C SER A 162 -16.02 -8.10 32.31
N ASP A 163 -15.52 -7.38 33.32
CA ASP A 163 -14.86 -6.08 33.18
C ASP A 163 -13.32 -6.20 33.05
N GLU A 164 -12.81 -7.43 32.97
CA GLU A 164 -11.42 -7.72 32.65
C GLU A 164 -11.26 -7.97 31.14
N PHE A 165 -10.25 -7.36 30.55
CA PHE A 165 -10.03 -7.39 29.11
C PHE A 165 -8.61 -7.83 28.75
N ALA A 166 -8.51 -8.68 27.72
CA ALA A 166 -7.26 -8.99 27.05
C ALA A 166 -7.06 -8.05 25.86
N LYS A 167 -5.92 -7.36 25.82
CA LYS A 167 -5.53 -6.53 24.68
C LYS A 167 -5.07 -7.41 23.51
N GLN A 168 -5.58 -7.13 22.32
CA GLN A 168 -5.14 -7.74 21.07
C GLN A 168 -4.84 -6.64 20.05
N THR A 169 -3.84 -6.84 19.21
CA THR A 169 -3.42 -5.83 18.23
C THR A 169 -3.23 -6.46 16.87
N ALA A 170 -3.91 -5.92 15.87
CA ALA A 170 -3.71 -6.24 14.47
C ALA A 170 -3.07 -5.05 13.75
N SER A 171 -2.30 -5.33 12.70
CA SER A 171 -1.76 -4.29 11.83
C SER A 171 -1.91 -4.72 10.37
N ASP A 172 -2.05 -3.73 9.50
CA ASP A 172 -2.22 -3.93 8.07
C ASP A 172 -1.50 -2.83 7.29
N SER A 173 -1.18 -3.11 6.03
CA SER A 173 -0.48 -2.19 5.15
C SER A 173 -1.08 -2.24 3.75
N LEU A 174 -1.49 -1.08 3.24
CA LEU A 174 -1.94 -0.91 1.86
C LEU A 174 -0.98 -0.01 1.11
N THR A 175 -0.65 -0.33 -0.13
CA THR A 175 0.08 0.56 -1.04
C THR A 175 -0.88 1.07 -2.10
N VAL A 176 -0.93 2.39 -2.26
CA VAL A 176 -1.79 3.06 -3.24
C VAL A 176 -0.93 3.98 -4.10
N ALA A 177 -1.08 3.88 -5.42
CA ALA A 177 -0.34 4.70 -6.36
C ALA A 177 -0.78 6.17 -6.32
N ILE A 178 0.15 7.10 -6.55
CA ILE A 178 -0.13 8.52 -6.74
C ILE A 178 -0.16 8.82 -8.24
N ALA A 179 -1.29 9.28 -8.74
CA ALA A 179 -1.49 9.66 -10.13
C ALA A 179 -0.59 10.85 -10.50
N GLY A 180 0.19 10.70 -11.57
CA GLY A 180 1.17 11.69 -12.01
C GLY A 180 2.41 11.81 -11.12
N GLY A 181 2.54 10.96 -10.10
CA GLY A 181 3.70 10.93 -9.22
C GLY A 181 4.99 10.58 -9.97
N GLY A 182 6.09 11.27 -9.66
CA GLY A 182 7.39 11.06 -10.29
C GLY A 182 7.57 11.71 -11.66
N ALA A 183 6.60 12.50 -12.13
CA ALA A 183 6.83 13.40 -13.25
C ALA A 183 7.75 14.54 -12.80
N VAL A 184 9.05 14.40 -13.06
CA VAL A 184 10.01 15.50 -13.01
C VAL A 184 9.42 16.68 -13.80
N SER A 185 9.28 17.84 -13.14
CA SER A 185 9.00 19.09 -13.85
C SER A 185 10.18 19.37 -14.78
N GLY A 186 10.09 18.92 -16.02
CA GLY A 186 11.01 19.31 -17.08
C GLY A 186 10.84 20.79 -17.35
N GLY A 187 11.81 21.58 -16.92
CA GLY A 187 12.05 22.94 -17.40
C GLY A 187 12.97 22.93 -18.61
#